data_AF-A0A1Q6RHL0-F1
#
_entry.id   AF-A0A1Q6RHL0-F1
#
_cell.length_a   1.000
_cell.length_b   1.000
_cell.length_c   1.000
_cell.angle_alpha   90.00
_cell.angle_beta   90.00
_cell.angle_gamma   90.00
#
_symmetry.space_group_name_H-M   'P 1'
#
loop_
_entity.id
_entity.type
_entity.pdbx_description
1 polymer ?
#
loop_
_entity_poly.entity_id
_entity_poly.type
_entity_poly.pdbx_seq_one_letter_code
_entity_poly.pdbx_strand_id
1 'polypeptide(L)'
;MRIIKKWIGRKPESAGDVYLLEVTQAEMFEQMYPLLGQLALHATSGRDVDYRLYFICEGGRRILPVDKPSVMSGAFNGGVNPLADCEIITAENISELIDTSALLPAVEAGEYLFR
;
A
#
# COMPACT_ATOMS: atom_id res chain seq x y z
N MET A 1 -1.72 -6.80 10.82
CA MET A 1 -1.92 -5.95 9.62
C MET A 1 -2.96 -6.58 8.71
N ARG A 2 -3.63 -5.80 7.85
CA ARG A 2 -4.75 -6.32 7.05
C ARG A 2 -4.82 -5.77 5.64
N ILE A 3 -5.02 -6.64 4.66
CA ILE A 3 -5.48 -6.22 3.33
C ILE A 3 -7.00 -6.03 3.41
N ILE A 4 -7.48 -4.86 2.98
CA ILE A 4 -8.89 -4.49 3.14
C ILE A 4 -9.60 -4.10 1.84
N LYS A 5 -8.84 -3.71 0.81
CA LYS A 5 -9.35 -3.29 -0.50
C LYS A 5 -8.39 -3.69 -1.60
N LYS A 6 -8.90 -3.77 -2.82
CA LYS A 6 -8.11 -3.91 -4.05
C LYS A 6 -8.17 -2.63 -4.86
N TRP A 7 -7.06 -2.26 -5.47
CA TRP A 7 -7.00 -1.13 -6.40
C TRP A 7 -7.41 -1.57 -7.80
N ILE A 8 -8.39 -0.88 -8.36
CA ILE A 8 -8.93 -1.06 -9.72
C ILE A 8 -8.74 0.18 -10.61
N GLY A 9 -8.03 1.19 -10.11
CA GLY A 9 -7.69 2.39 -10.88
C GLY A 9 -6.59 2.18 -11.91
N ARG A 10 -6.20 3.27 -12.58
CA ARG A 10 -5.03 3.30 -13.46
C ARG A 10 -3.79 2.84 -12.69
N LYS A 11 -2.98 2.00 -13.34
CA LYS A 11 -1.70 1.50 -12.84
C LYS A 11 -0.85 0.99 -14.01
N PRO A 12 0.48 0.92 -13.88
CA PRO A 12 1.34 0.21 -14.83
C PRO A 12 0.95 -1.27 -14.96
N GLU A 13 1.19 -1.88 -16.13
CA GLU A 13 0.96 -3.32 -16.33
C GLU A 13 1.80 -4.16 -15.37
N SER A 14 3.04 -3.74 -15.12
CA SER A 14 3.97 -4.41 -14.21
C SER A 14 3.46 -4.52 -12.77
N ALA A 15 2.55 -3.63 -12.36
CA ALA A 15 2.01 -3.60 -11.01
C ALA A 15 1.23 -4.87 -10.66
N GLY A 16 0.70 -5.58 -11.66
CA GLY A 16 -0.16 -6.73 -11.43
C GLY A 16 -1.39 -6.37 -10.60
N ASP A 17 -1.73 -7.23 -9.65
CA ASP A 17 -2.73 -6.94 -8.62
C ASP A 17 -2.14 -6.04 -7.54
N VAL A 18 -2.94 -5.05 -7.12
CA VAL A 18 -2.53 -4.03 -6.16
C VAL A 18 -3.54 -4.03 -5.01
N TYR A 19 -3.05 -4.23 -3.79
CA TYR A 19 -3.87 -4.40 -2.59
C TYR A 19 -3.58 -3.31 -1.58
N LEU A 20 -4.61 -2.77 -0.95
CA LEU A 20 -4.49 -1.80 0.13
C LEU A 20 -4.29 -2.52 1.46
N LEU A 21 -3.15 -2.26 2.07
CA LEU A 21 -2.74 -2.74 3.38
C LEU A 21 -2.95 -1.64 4.44
N GLU A 22 -3.73 -1.96 5.46
CA GLU A 22 -3.78 -1.24 6.73
C GLU A 22 -2.77 -1.81 7.72
N VAL A 23 -1.94 -0.94 8.26
CA VAL A 23 -0.90 -1.27 9.23
C VAL A 23 -1.05 -0.35 10.43
N THR A 24 -1.08 -0.86 11.65
CA THR A 24 -1.10 -0.02 12.86
C THR A 24 0.20 0.79 12.98
N GLN A 25 0.19 1.85 13.79
CA GLN A 25 1.42 2.61 14.05
C GLN A 25 2.56 1.74 14.63
N ALA A 26 2.24 0.79 15.51
CA ALA A 26 3.24 -0.12 16.07
C ALA A 26 3.83 -1.04 14.99
N GLU A 27 2.98 -1.70 14.20
CA GLU A 27 3.41 -2.55 13.10
C GLU A 27 4.18 -1.75 12.02
N MET A 28 3.85 -0.47 11.82
CA MET A 28 4.60 0.38 10.89
C MET A 28 6.05 0.52 11.34
N PHE A 29 6.30 0.82 12.62
CA PHE A 29 7.66 0.94 13.14
C PHE A 29 8.39 -0.40 13.21
N GLU A 30 7.70 -1.46 13.63
CA GLU A 30 8.31 -2.77 13.83
C GLU A 30 8.57 -3.53 12.52
N GLN A 31 7.69 -3.36 11.52
CA GLN A 31 7.68 -4.21 10.33
C GLN A 31 7.84 -3.45 9.01
N MET A 32 7.29 -2.24 8.88
CA MET A 32 7.35 -1.48 7.62
C MET A 32 8.61 -0.60 7.54
N TYR A 33 8.97 0.07 8.63
CA TYR A 33 10.14 0.95 8.69
C TYR A 33 11.46 0.23 8.37
N PRO A 34 11.71 -1.02 8.82
CA PRO A 34 12.90 -1.78 8.39
C PRO A 34 12.98 -2.03 6.88
N LEU A 35 11.84 -2.07 6.20
CA LEU A 35 11.75 -2.35 4.76
C LEU A 35 11.82 -1.08 3.90
N LEU A 36 11.22 0.03 4.37
CA LEU A 36 11.02 1.24 3.57
C LEU A 36 11.83 2.44 4.09
N GLY A 37 12.42 2.35 5.28
CA GLY A 37 13.09 3.46 5.95
C GLY A 37 12.16 4.66 6.16
N GLN A 38 12.66 5.86 5.89
CA GLN A 38 11.91 7.12 6.06
C GLN A 38 10.59 7.15 5.27
N LEU A 39 10.52 6.45 4.14
CA LEU A 39 9.29 6.38 3.34
C LEU A 39 8.13 5.71 4.08
N ALA A 40 8.39 4.85 5.07
CA ALA A 40 7.34 4.29 5.90
C ALA A 40 6.58 5.39 6.67
N LEU A 41 7.25 6.48 7.05
CA LEU A 41 6.68 7.58 7.83
C LEU A 41 5.77 8.49 7.00
N HIS A 42 5.96 8.50 5.68
CA HIS A 42 5.18 9.32 4.74
C HIS A 42 3.83 8.68 4.37
N ALA A 43 3.60 7.44 4.77
CA ALA A 43 2.35 6.76 4.51
C ALA A 43 1.16 7.52 5.15
N THR A 44 0.13 7.74 4.34
CA THR A 44 -1.11 8.39 4.72
C THR A 44 -1.79 7.57 5.80
N SER A 45 -2.35 8.26 6.79
CA SER A 45 -3.12 7.60 7.84
C SER A 45 -4.53 7.23 7.37
N GLY A 46 -5.09 6.18 7.97
CA GLY A 46 -6.48 5.80 7.76
C GLY A 46 -7.48 6.86 8.26
N ARG A 47 -8.78 6.55 8.17
CA ARG A 47 -9.82 7.38 8.84
C ARG A 47 -9.54 7.50 10.34
N ASP A 48 -8.95 6.47 10.93
CA ASP A 48 -8.34 6.50 12.24
C ASP A 48 -6.84 6.76 12.10
N VAL A 49 -6.33 7.77 12.81
CA VAL A 49 -4.91 8.18 12.79
C VAL A 49 -3.95 7.07 13.22
N ASP A 50 -4.47 6.01 13.82
CA ASP A 50 -3.74 4.86 14.34
C ASP A 50 -3.23 3.91 13.25
N TYR A 51 -3.74 4.02 12.01
CA TYR A 51 -3.33 3.19 10.89
C TYR A 51 -2.56 3.98 9.85
N ARG A 52 -1.62 3.32 9.19
CA ARG A 52 -0.85 3.75 8.02
C ARG A 52 -1.23 2.87 6.84
N LEU A 53 -1.33 3.50 5.67
CA LEU A 53 -1.81 2.87 4.45
C LEU A 53 -0.67 2.65 3.45
N TYR A 54 -0.58 1.42 2.95
CA TYR A 54 0.38 1.01 1.93
C TYR A 54 -0.33 0.25 0.82
N PHE A 55 0.23 0.27 -0.38
CA PHE A 55 -0.14 -0.72 -1.40
C PHE A 55 0.92 -1.82 -1.49
N ILE A 56 0.45 -3.06 -1.61
CA ILE A 56 1.27 -4.19 -2.01
C ILE A 56 0.98 -4.49 -3.48
N CYS A 57 2.04 -4.62 -4.28
CA CYS A 57 1.93 -4.90 -5.72
C CYS A 57 3.09 -5.77 -6.22
N GLU A 58 3.09 -6.04 -7.53
CA GLU A 58 4.09 -6.87 -8.21
C GLU A 58 4.22 -8.29 -7.63
N GLY A 59 3.10 -8.86 -7.18
CA GLY A 59 3.05 -10.18 -6.54
C GLY A 59 3.72 -10.20 -5.17
N GLY A 60 3.64 -9.11 -4.40
CA GLY A 60 4.26 -9.01 -3.07
C GLY A 60 5.71 -8.53 -3.11
N ARG A 61 6.26 -8.17 -4.27
CA ARG A 61 7.65 -7.71 -4.38
C ARG A 61 7.81 -6.20 -4.26
N ARG A 62 6.72 -5.44 -4.12
CA ARG A 62 6.80 -3.99 -3.97
C ARG A 62 5.75 -3.48 -2.99
N ILE A 63 6.22 -2.65 -2.07
CA ILE A 63 5.37 -1.87 -1.16
C ILE A 63 5.45 -0.40 -1.56
N LEU A 64 4.28 0.24 -1.63
CA LEU A 64 4.14 1.66 -1.95
C LEU A 64 3.49 2.37 -0.76
N PRO A 65 4.19 3.24 -0.02
CA PRO A 65 3.53 4.16 0.91
C PRO A 65 2.51 5.00 0.16
N VAL A 66 1.28 5.07 0.69
CA VAL A 66 0.28 5.98 0.14
C VAL A 66 0.67 7.40 0.55
N ASP A 67 1.25 8.18 -0.35
CA ASP A 67 1.82 9.50 -0.06
C ASP A 67 0.76 10.59 0.20
N LYS A 68 -0.47 10.38 -0.26
CA LYS A 68 -1.55 11.37 -0.13
C LYS A 68 -2.95 10.75 -0.16
N PRO A 69 -3.93 11.32 0.56
CA PRO A 69 -5.32 10.88 0.50
C PRO A 69 -5.93 10.93 -0.91
N SER A 70 -5.44 11.83 -1.78
CA SER A 70 -5.99 11.98 -3.14
C SER A 70 -5.72 10.80 -4.06
N VAL A 71 -4.68 9.99 -3.77
CA VAL A 71 -4.46 8.70 -4.45
C VAL A 71 -5.67 7.79 -4.25
N MET A 72 -6.22 7.79 -3.03
CA MET A 72 -7.34 6.94 -2.61
C MET A 72 -8.71 7.49 -3.01
N SER A 73 -8.84 8.81 -3.18
CA SER A 73 -10.14 9.47 -3.37
C SER A 73 -10.64 9.50 -4.81
N GLY A 74 -9.87 8.98 -5.77
CA GLY A 74 -10.24 8.99 -7.19
C GLY A 74 -9.88 10.25 -7.95
N ALA A 75 -9.20 11.21 -7.33
CA ALA A 75 -8.73 12.43 -8.00
C ALA A 75 -7.89 12.12 -9.25
N PHE A 76 -7.10 11.06 -9.20
CA PHE A 76 -6.27 10.59 -10.31
C PHE A 76 -6.93 9.53 -11.21
N ASN A 77 -8.17 9.14 -10.90
CA ASN A 77 -8.94 8.11 -11.61
C ASN A 77 -10.25 8.68 -12.17
N GLY A 78 -10.20 9.89 -12.73
CA GLY A 78 -11.36 10.54 -13.35
C GLY A 78 -12.49 10.88 -12.37
N GLY A 79 -12.18 11.03 -11.07
CA GLY A 79 -13.16 11.27 -10.02
C GLY A 79 -13.85 10.00 -9.50
N VAL A 80 -13.47 8.82 -9.99
CA VAL A 80 -14.00 7.53 -9.52
C VAL A 80 -13.09 6.96 -8.46
N ASN A 81 -13.67 6.53 -7.33
CA ASN A 81 -12.91 5.87 -6.27
C ASN A 81 -12.28 4.56 -6.82
N PRO A 82 -10.94 4.42 -6.82
CA PRO A 82 -10.24 3.28 -7.38
C PRO A 82 -10.17 2.08 -6.43
N LEU A 83 -10.81 2.12 -5.27
CA LEU A 83 -10.78 1.04 -4.28
C LEU A 83 -12.06 0.22 -4.37
N ALA A 84 -11.89 -1.06 -4.68
CA ALA A 84 -12.95 -2.05 -4.68
C ALA A 84 -12.84 -2.98 -3.47
N ASP A 85 -13.96 -3.63 -3.13
CA ASP A 85 -13.98 -4.70 -2.14
C ASP A 85 -13.11 -5.88 -2.58
N CYS A 86 -12.47 -6.52 -1.62
CA CYS A 86 -11.76 -7.78 -1.79
C CYS A 86 -11.96 -8.65 -0.55
N GLU A 87 -11.49 -9.90 -0.61
CA GLU A 87 -11.36 -10.72 0.59
C GLU A 87 -10.41 -10.04 1.57
N ILE A 88 -10.83 -9.96 2.85
CA ILE A 88 -10.00 -9.40 3.90
C ILE A 88 -8.98 -10.46 4.31
N ILE A 89 -7.70 -10.11 4.19
CA ILE A 89 -6.60 -10.97 4.60
C ILE A 89 -5.95 -10.33 5.82
N THR A 90 -5.85 -11.09 6.91
CA THR A 90 -5.13 -10.66 8.12
C THR A 90 -3.80 -11.40 8.18
N ALA A 91 -2.74 -10.67 8.50
CA ALA A 91 -1.41 -11.24 8.73
C ALA A 91 -0.84 -10.68 10.03
N GLU A 92 -0.08 -11.50 10.75
CA GLU A 92 0.66 -11.08 11.93
C GLU A 92 2.00 -10.46 11.52
N ASN A 93 2.59 -10.96 10.44
CA ASN A 93 3.86 -10.52 9.91
C ASN A 93 3.78 -10.09 8.43
N ILE A 94 4.48 -9.01 8.07
CA ILE A 94 4.56 -8.51 6.70
C ILE A 94 5.09 -9.58 5.72
N SER A 95 5.99 -10.45 6.16
CA SER A 95 6.54 -11.54 5.35
C SER A 95 5.50 -12.60 4.91
N GLU A 96 4.30 -12.62 5.51
CA GLU A 96 3.20 -13.45 5.03
C GLU A 96 2.52 -12.86 3.78
N LEU A 97 2.71 -11.56 3.53
CA LEU A 97 2.06 -10.81 2.45
C LEU A 97 3.02 -10.37 1.33
N ILE A 98 4.33 -10.40 1.59
CA ILE A 98 5.36 -9.95 0.65
C ILE A 98 6.47 -10.99 0.48
N ASP A 99 7.16 -10.93 -0.66
CA ASP A 99 8.42 -11.63 -0.84
C ASP A 99 9.57 -10.73 -0.38
N THR A 100 9.98 -10.90 0.87
CA THR A 100 11.08 -10.12 1.48
C THR A 100 12.42 -10.35 0.78
N SER A 101 12.62 -11.52 0.16
CA SER A 101 13.88 -11.89 -0.49
C SER A 101 14.06 -11.23 -1.86
N ALA A 102 12.94 -10.88 -2.51
CA ALA A 102 12.90 -10.24 -3.82
C ALA A 102 12.27 -8.84 -3.76
N LEU A 103 12.32 -8.18 -2.60
CA LEU A 103 11.70 -6.88 -2.40
C LEU A 103 12.40 -5.81 -3.25
N LEU A 104 11.60 -5.09 -4.04
CA LEU A 104 12.03 -4.02 -4.90
C LEU A 104 12.10 -2.69 -4.13
N PRO A 105 12.89 -1.72 -4.62
CA PRO A 105 13.02 -0.42 -3.96
C PRO A 105 11.68 0.26 -3.73
N ALA A 106 11.47 0.79 -2.53
CA ALA A 106 10.26 1.53 -2.18
C ALA A 106 10.13 2.79 -3.03
N VAL A 107 8.90 3.07 -3.47
CA VAL A 107 8.52 4.27 -4.24
C VAL A 107 7.16 4.72 -3.73
N GLU A 108 6.88 6.02 -3.72
CA GLU A 108 5.57 6.54 -3.31
C GLU A 108 4.46 6.10 -4.29
N ALA A 109 3.27 5.84 -3.76
CA ALA A 109 2.14 5.34 -4.55
C ALA A 109 1.77 6.29 -5.69
N GLY A 110 1.73 7.60 -5.42
CA GLY A 110 1.42 8.61 -6.41
C GLY A 110 2.45 8.70 -7.54
N GLU A 111 3.72 8.41 -7.26
CA GLU A 111 4.75 8.35 -8.29
C GLU A 111 4.64 7.07 -9.10
N TYR A 112 4.41 5.92 -8.44
CA TYR A 112 4.40 4.63 -9.13
C TYR A 112 3.13 4.39 -9.97
N LEU A 113 1.95 4.66 -9.43
CA LEU A 113 0.67 4.31 -10.06
C LEU A 113 0.33 5.18 -11.28
N PHE A 114 0.88 6.40 -11.33
CA PHE A 114 0.54 7.40 -12.35
C PHE A 114 1.69 7.76 -13.29
N ARG A 115 2.75 6.96 -13.30
CA ARG A 115 3.74 6.95 -14.38
C ARG A 115 3.10 6.65 -15.75
#